data_AF-A0A3M8EV75-F1
#
_entry.id   AF-A0A3M8EV75-F1
#
_cell.length_a   1.000
_cell.length_b   1.000
_cell.length_c   1.000
_cell.angle_alpha   90.00
_cell.angle_beta   90.00
_cell.angle_gamma   90.00
#
_symmetry.space_group_name_H-M   'P 1'
#
loop_
_entity.id
_entity.type
_entity.pdbx_description
1 polymer ?
#
loop_
_entity_poly.entity_id
_entity_poly.type
_entity_poly.pdbx_seq_one_letter_code
_entity_poly.pdbx_strand_id
1 'polypeptide(L)' 'MEREGTTAGRAVKNVNNERQNGKLPRLSRSEKYNRLVDMLNDLAGNEFTGYIKVNFSQGGIGRIEKFEEISFNKAGTGD' A
#
# COMPACT_ATOMS: atom_id res chain seq x y z
N MET A 1 -37.86 16.40 -18.65
CA MET A 1 -37.45 15.14 -17.99
C MET A 1 -35.93 15.10 -18.06
N GLU A 2 -35.27 15.77 -17.12
CA GLU A 2 -33.82 15.88 -17.08
C GLU A 2 -33.33 14.83 -16.07
N ARG A 3 -32.44 13.93 -16.51
CA ARG A 3 -31.83 12.91 -15.66
C ARG A 3 -30.49 13.44 -15.18
N GLU A 4 -30.46 13.92 -13.94
CA GLU A 4 -29.25 14.20 -13.18
C GLU A 4 -28.49 12.88 -12.98
N GLY A 5 -27.35 12.72 -13.66
CA GLY A 5 -26.43 11.61 -13.46
C GLY A 5 -25.57 11.87 -12.24
N THR A 6 -25.96 11.34 -11.08
CA THR A 6 -25.19 11.41 -9.84
C THR A 6 -23.85 10.70 -9.99
N THR A 7 -22.76 11.47 -10.03
CA THR A 7 -21.39 10.97 -9.87
C THR A 7 -21.26 10.31 -8.49
N ALA A 8 -21.23 8.97 -8.47
CA ALA A 8 -20.94 8.21 -7.27
C ALA A 8 -19.47 8.42 -6.88
N GLY A 9 -19.21 9.51 -6.15
CA GLY A 9 -17.94 9.77 -5.51
C GLY A 9 -17.59 8.61 -4.59
N ARG A 10 -16.51 7.89 -4.94
CA ARG A 10 -15.93 6.84 -4.10
C ARG A 10 -15.48 7.50 -2.79
N ALA A 11 -16.29 7.34 -1.75
CA ALA A 11 -15.98 7.85 -0.42
C ALA A 11 -14.65 7.26 0.07
N VAL A 12 -13.59 8.07 0.00
CA VAL A 12 -12.31 7.77 0.62
C VAL A 12 -12.54 7.92 2.12
N LYS A 13 -12.76 6.80 2.82
CA LYS A 13 -12.89 6.81 4.27
C LYS A 13 -11.53 7.19 4.85
N ASN A 14 -11.40 8.41 5.35
CA ASN A 14 -10.27 8.84 6.16
C ASN A 14 -10.19 7.95 7.41
N VAL A 15 -9.23 7.02 7.42
CA VAL A 15 -8.98 6.13 8.56
C VAL A 15 -8.08 6.86 9.56
N ASN A 16 -8.63 7.84 10.27
CA ASN A 16 -8.01 8.34 11.50
C ASN A 16 -8.25 7.29 12.60
N ASN A 17 -7.35 6.28 12.65
CA ASN A 17 -7.38 5.25 13.69
C ASN A 17 -6.87 5.85 15.00
N GLU A 18 -7.79 6.25 15.87
CA GLU A 18 -7.49 6.55 17.27
C GLU A 18 -6.94 5.30 17.95
N ARG A 19 -5.73 5.43 18.52
CA ARG A 19 -4.99 4.35 19.18
C ARG A 19 -5.65 4.03 20.52
N GLN A 20 -6.63 3.14 20.56
CA GLN A 20 -7.11 2.61 21.83
C GLN A 20 -6.21 1.47 22.32
N ASN A 21 -5.57 1.66 23.47
CA ASN A 21 -4.87 0.63 24.28
C ASN A 21 -3.69 -0.13 23.64
N GLY A 22 -2.86 0.54 22.84
CA GLY A 22 -1.56 -0.01 22.41
C GLY A 22 -1.61 -1.25 21.52
N LYS A 23 -2.81 -1.73 21.15
CA LYS A 23 -3.02 -2.80 20.17
C LYS A 23 -3.53 -2.19 18.87
N LEU A 24 -2.79 -2.44 17.79
CA LEU A 24 -3.25 -2.10 16.45
C LEU A 24 -4.59 -2.82 16.19
N PRO A 25 -5.61 -2.11 15.66
CA PRO A 25 -6.89 -2.72 15.30
C PRO A 25 -6.67 -3.93 14.38
N ARG A 26 -7.38 -5.02 14.66
CA ARG A 26 -7.36 -6.20 13.80
C ARG A 26 -8.04 -5.86 12.48
N LEU A 27 -7.23 -5.68 11.44
CA LEU A 27 -7.72 -5.46 10.08
C LEU A 27 -8.48 -6.69 9.58
N SER A 28 -9.65 -6.44 8.98
CA SER A 28 -10.37 -7.44 8.20
C SER A 28 -9.57 -7.90 7.00
N ARG A 29 -9.96 -9.03 6.41
CA ARG A 29 -9.32 -9.58 5.21
C ARG A 29 -9.32 -8.57 4.05
N SER A 30 -10.45 -7.90 3.80
CA SER A 30 -10.56 -6.91 2.72
C SER A 30 -9.66 -5.69 2.95
N GLU A 31 -9.56 -5.20 4.20
CA GLU A 31 -8.70 -4.06 4.51
C GLU A 31 -7.23 -4.38 4.31
N LYS A 32 -6.79 -5.60 4.63
CA LYS A 32 -5.42 -6.05 4.36
C LYS A 32 -5.11 -6.08 2.86
N TYR A 33 -6.04 -6.56 2.03
CA TYR A 33 -5.86 -6.56 0.58
C TYR A 33 -5.84 -5.15 0.00
N ASN A 34 -6.74 -4.28 0.44
CA ASN A 34 -6.76 -2.88 -0.02
C ASN A 34 -5.44 -2.19 0.31
N ARG A 35 -4.92 -2.33 1.53
CA ARG A 35 -3.61 -1.78 1.91
C ARG A 35 -2.46 -2.36 1.10
N LEU A 36 -2.52 -3.65 0.74
CA LEU A 36 -1.52 -4.24 -0.15
C LEU A 36 -1.59 -3.61 -1.54
N VAL A 37 -2.79 -3.45 -2.11
CA VAL A 37 -2.99 -2.79 -3.41
C VAL A 37 -2.50 -1.35 -3.39
N ASP A 38 -2.84 -0.58 -2.35
CA ASP A 38 -2.39 0.81 -2.20
C ASP A 38 -0.86 0.90 -2.18
N MET A 39 -0.21 0.04 -1.38
CA MET A 39 1.26 -0.04 -1.36
C MET A 39 1.84 -0.42 -2.72
N LEU A 40 1.25 -1.39 -3.43
CA LEU A 40 1.72 -1.77 -4.77
C LEU A 40 1.63 -0.62 -5.76
N ASN A 41 0.56 0.17 -5.70
CA ASN A 41 0.40 1.36 -6.54
C ASN A 41 1.45 2.43 -6.20
N ASP A 42 1.72 2.64 -4.91
CA ASP A 42 2.78 3.56 -4.48
C ASP A 42 4.16 3.10 -4.97
N LEU A 43 4.46 1.80 -4.90
CA LEU A 43 5.72 1.26 -5.42
C LEU A 43 5.84 1.42 -6.94
N ALA A 44 4.75 1.15 -7.67
CA ALA A 44 4.71 1.32 -9.11
C ALA A 44 4.89 2.79 -9.53
N GLY A 45 4.42 3.74 -8.72
CA GLY A 45 4.57 5.17 -8.97
C GLY A 45 5.95 5.76 -8.62
N ASN A 46 6.73 5.10 -7.75
CA ASN A 46 7.96 5.66 -7.18
C ASN A 46 9.25 4.98 -7.67
N GLU A 47 9.27 4.47 -8.92
CA GLU A 47 10.44 3.80 -9.52
C GLU A 47 11.07 2.72 -8.60
N PHE A 48 10.23 1.98 -7.87
CA PHE A 48 10.71 0.95 -6.96
C PHE A 48 11.59 -0.09 -7.68
N THR A 49 12.84 -0.22 -7.25
CA THR A 49 13.80 -1.21 -7.74
C THR A 49 14.07 -2.26 -6.68
N GLY A 50 13.50 -3.45 -6.85
CA GLY A 50 13.70 -4.57 -5.92
C GLY A 50 12.55 -5.55 -5.96
N TYR A 51 12.26 -6.20 -4.83
CA TYR A 51 11.16 -7.14 -4.73
C TYR A 51 10.41 -7.02 -3.40
N ILE A 52 9.16 -7.49 -3.42
CA ILE A 52 8.35 -7.65 -2.23
C ILE A 52 8.11 -9.13 -1.97
N LYS A 53 8.04 -9.50 -0.70
CA LYS A 53 7.67 -10.85 -0.27
C LYS A 53 6.40 -10.78 0.56
N VAL A 54 5.36 -11.46 0.08
CA VAL A 54 4.09 -11.58 0.78
C VAL A 54 4.01 -12.97 1.42
N ASN A 55 4.04 -13.00 2.76
CA ASN A 55 3.90 -14.21 3.54
C ASN A 55 2.42 -14.39 3.93
N PHE A 56 1.86 -15.53 3.55
CA PHE A 56 0.50 -15.92 3.93
C PHE A 56 0.53 -16.80 5.18
N SER A 57 -0.48 -16.64 6.05
CA SER A 57 -0.69 -17.50 7.22
C SER A 57 -2.18 -17.79 7.35
N GLN A 58 -2.53 -19.07 7.52
CA GLN A 58 -3.92 -19.55 7.68
C GLN A 58 -4.88 -19.00 6.59
N GLY A 59 -4.42 -18.91 5.34
CA GLY A 59 -5.23 -18.43 4.22
C GLY A 59 -5.42 -16.91 4.13
N GLY A 60 -4.73 -16.12 4.96
CA GLY A 60 -4.75 -14.65 4.93
C GLY A 60 -3.35 -14.03 4.80
N ILE A 61 -3.30 -12.74 4.45
CA ILE A 61 -2.05 -11.96 4.47
C ILE A 61 -1.55 -11.88 5.91
N GLY A 62 -0.33 -12.37 6.13
CA GLY A 62 0.37 -12.36 7.41
C GLY A 62 1.39 -11.21 7.49
N ARG A 63 2.47 -11.30 6.71
CA ARG A 63 3.57 -10.32 6.70
C ARG A 63 3.90 -9.92 5.28
N ILE A 64 4.20 -8.65 5.07
CA ILE A 64 4.73 -8.14 3.82
C ILE A 64 6.11 -7.55 4.10
N GLU A 65 7.11 -7.96 3.33
CA GLU A 65 8.50 -7.53 3.46
C GLU A 65 8.91 -6.88 2.13
N LYS A 66 9.60 -5.74 2.19
CA LYS A 66 10.07 -4.97 1.04
C LYS A 66 11.59 -4.96 1.03
N PHE A 67 12.19 -5.29 -0.10
CA PHE A 67 13.63 -5.31 -0.30
C PHE A 67 13.94 -4.42 -1.51
N GLU A 68 14.59 -3.29 -1.25
CA GLU A 68 15.05 -2.36 -2.29
C GLU A 68 16.53 -2.58 -2.57
N GLU A 69 16.86 -2.52 -3.85
CA GLU A 69 18.23 -2.39 -4.33
C GLU A 69 18.54 -0.89 -4.47
N ILE A 70 19.46 -0.38 -3.65
CA ILE A 70 19.94 0.99 -3.77
C ILE A 70 21.01 1.00 -4.84
N SER A 71 20.66 1.45 -6.04
CA SER A 71 21.63 1.75 -7.08
C SER A 71 22.28 3.09 -6.76
N PHE A 72 23.41 3.08 -6.03
CA PHE A 72 24.29 4.24 -5.97
C PHE A 72 24.91 4.40 -7.36
N ASN A 73 24.25 5.15 -8.25
CA ASN A 73 24.96 5.67 -9.39
C ASN A 73 26.17 6.44 -8.85
N LYS A 74 27.38 5.95 -9.15
CA LYS A 74 28.61 6.72 -9.01
C LYS A 74 28.40 8.00 -9.81
N ALA A 75 28.01 9.07 -9.14
CA ALA A 75 28.13 10.40 -9.68
C ALA A 75 29.62 10.64 -9.93
N GLY A 76 30.01 10.72 -11.21
CA GLY A 76 31.25 11.34 -11.67
C GLY A 76 32.56 10.60 -11.36
N THR A 77 32.88 9.57 -12.14
CA THR A 77 34.25 9.47 -12.66
C THR A 77 34.25 10.19 -14.01
N GLY A 78 34.76 11.41 -14.03
CA GLY A 78 35.03 12.18 -15.24
C GLY A 78 36.21 13.10 -14.94
N ASP A 79 37.39 12.63 -15.38
CA ASP A 79 38.70 13.27 -15.53
C ASP A 79 39.18 14.34 -14.51
#